data_AF-A0A6B3GNT4-F1
#
_entry.id   AF-A0A6B3GNT4-F1
#
_cell.length_a   1.000
_cell.length_b   1.000
_cell.length_c   1.000
_cell.angle_alpha   90.00
_cell.angle_beta   90.00
_cell.angle_gamma   90.00
#
_symmetry.space_group_name_H-M   'P 1'
#
loop_
_entity.id
_entity.type
_entity.pdbx_description
1 polymer ?
#
loop_
_entity_poly.entity_id
_entity_poly.type
_entity_poly.pdbx_seq_one_letter_code
_entity_poly.pdbx_strand_id
1 'polypeptide(L)'
;DRLKTTAESHQRVLIVEVMGRHTGWIALHSGMAAGAHAIVVPERPFDIDELTELVGKRFSAGKKFAIVVVAEGAKPREGSMQFEQGVKDIYGHERFAG
;
A
#
# COMPACT_ATOMS: atom_id res chain seq x y z
N ASP A 1 5.00 -14.14 4.68
CA ASP A 1 6.06 -14.76 5.49
C ASP A 1 7.47 -14.31 5.08
N ARG A 2 7.99 -14.66 3.90
CA ARG A 2 9.35 -14.28 3.45
C ARG A 2 9.64 -12.77 3.38
N LEU A 3 8.65 -11.94 3.07
CA LEU A 3 8.85 -10.47 3.01
C LEU A 3 9.14 -9.87 4.38
N LYS A 4 8.56 -10.42 5.45
CA LYS A 4 8.73 -9.94 6.82
C LYS A 4 10.16 -10.13 7.29
N THR A 5 10.69 -11.33 7.12
CA THR A 5 12.07 -11.65 7.49
C THR A 5 13.07 -10.83 6.67
N THR A 6 12.84 -10.63 5.37
CA THR A 6 13.69 -9.77 4.54
C THR A 6 13.63 -8.30 4.97
N ALA A 7 12.43 -7.76 5.21
CA ALA A 7 12.25 -6.38 5.66
C ALA A 7 12.95 -6.14 7.00
N GLU A 8 12.84 -7.08 7.93
CA GLU A 8 13.45 -7.02 9.25
C GLU A 8 14.98 -7.09 9.19
N SER A 9 15.53 -8.07 8.48
CA SER A 9 16.98 -8.27 8.34
C SER A 9 17.69 -7.07 7.70
N HIS A 10 17.04 -6.40 6.75
CA HIS A 10 17.61 -5.26 6.05
C HIS A 10 17.09 -3.90 6.54
N GLN A 11 16.28 -3.89 7.60
CA GLN A 11 15.68 -2.68 8.17
C GLN A 11 14.96 -1.80 7.12
N ARG A 12 14.13 -2.42 6.28
CA ARG A 12 13.47 -1.76 5.14
C ARG A 12 12.00 -1.50 5.37
N VAL A 13 11.48 -0.49 4.68
CA VAL A 13 10.05 -0.36 4.41
C VAL A 13 9.78 -1.05 3.08
N LEU A 14 8.89 -2.04 3.07
CA LEU A 14 8.42 -2.69 1.85
C LEU A 14 6.99 -2.24 1.55
N ILE A 15 6.79 -1.75 0.33
CA ILE A 15 5.47 -1.51 -0.23
C ILE A 15 5.18 -2.70 -1.14
N VAL A 16 4.05 -3.37 -0.90
CA VAL A 16 3.67 -4.60 -1.59
C VAL A 16 2.36 -4.35 -2.31
N GLU A 17 2.44 -4.13 -3.61
CA GLU A 17 1.26 -4.02 -4.45
C GLU A 17 0.65 -5.42 -4.70
N VAL A 18 -0.67 -5.50 -4.64
CA VAL A 18 -1.43 -6.71 -4.94
C VAL A 18 -2.61 -6.40 -5.86
N MET A 19 -3.09 -7.42 -6.59
CA MET A 19 -4.30 -7.32 -7.40
C MET A 19 -5.50 -6.85 -6.56
N GLY A 20 -6.43 -6.11 -7.16
CA GLY A 20 -7.54 -5.49 -6.43
C GLY A 20 -8.11 -4.24 -7.08
N ARG A 21 -8.24 -4.23 -8.42
CA ARG A 21 -8.69 -3.11 -9.26
C ARG A 21 -9.81 -2.24 -8.68
N HIS A 22 -10.87 -2.84 -8.16
CA HIS A 22 -12.03 -2.10 -7.60
C HIS A 22 -12.33 -2.47 -6.16
N THR A 23 -11.66 -3.48 -5.61
CA THR A 23 -11.94 -3.99 -4.26
C THR A 23 -10.64 -4.33 -3.54
N GLY A 24 -10.61 -4.03 -2.24
CA GLY A 24 -9.47 -4.24 -1.38
C GLY A 24 -9.37 -5.63 -0.78
N TRP A 25 -10.19 -6.60 -1.21
CA TRP A 25 -10.33 -7.89 -0.54
C TRP A 25 -8.99 -8.63 -0.41
N ILE A 26 -8.21 -8.68 -1.49
CA ILE A 26 -6.89 -9.31 -1.50
C ILE A 26 -5.93 -8.56 -0.57
N ALA A 27 -5.86 -7.23 -0.68
CA ALA A 27 -4.99 -6.41 0.18
C ALA A 27 -5.33 -6.55 1.67
N LEU A 28 -6.61 -6.50 2.02
CA LEU A 28 -7.09 -6.66 3.39
C LEU A 28 -6.73 -8.02 3.98
N HIS A 29 -7.11 -9.11 3.30
CA HIS A 29 -6.88 -10.45 3.82
C HIS A 29 -5.40 -10.82 3.83
N SER A 30 -4.67 -10.52 2.75
CA SER A 30 -3.24 -10.80 2.68
C SER A 30 -2.45 -9.95 3.66
N GLY A 31 -2.79 -8.67 3.82
CA GLY A 31 -2.16 -7.77 4.78
C GLY A 31 -2.38 -8.23 6.22
N MET A 32 -3.61 -8.59 6.59
CA MET A 32 -3.92 -9.14 7.91
C MET A 32 -3.16 -10.45 8.16
N ALA A 33 -3.20 -11.39 7.22
CA ALA A 33 -2.52 -12.68 7.34
C ALA A 33 -0.98 -12.56 7.40
N ALA A 34 -0.41 -11.58 6.69
CA ALA A 34 1.03 -11.33 6.68
C ALA A 34 1.52 -10.49 7.87
N GLY A 35 0.61 -9.91 8.65
CA GLY A 35 0.95 -8.95 9.70
C GLY A 35 1.51 -7.64 9.15
N ALA A 36 0.94 -7.15 8.06
CA ALA A 36 1.25 -5.83 7.51
C ALA A 36 0.97 -4.74 8.55
N HIS A 37 1.77 -3.67 8.53
CA HIS A 37 1.62 -2.56 9.48
C HIS A 37 0.66 -1.49 8.97
N ALA A 38 0.43 -1.45 7.65
CA ALA A 38 -0.63 -0.68 7.03
C ALA A 38 -1.20 -1.46 5.84
N ILE A 39 -2.50 -1.27 5.59
CA ILE A 39 -3.20 -1.84 4.44
C ILE A 39 -3.96 -0.71 3.76
N VAL A 40 -3.74 -0.56 2.46
CA VAL A 40 -4.33 0.50 1.64
C VAL A 40 -5.27 -0.14 0.62
N VAL A 41 -6.53 0.31 0.60
CA VAL A 41 -7.61 -0.31 -0.17
C VAL A 41 -8.38 0.73 -1.01
N PRO A 42 -8.98 0.34 -2.15
CA PRO A 42 -9.71 1.27 -3.01
C PRO A 42 -10.95 1.88 -2.36
N GLU A 43 -11.57 1.18 -1.41
CA GLU A 43 -12.79 1.61 -0.71
C GLU A 43 -12.55 2.82 0.20
N ARG A 44 -11.29 3.13 0.52
CA ARG A 44 -10.91 4.27 1.37
C ARG A 44 -9.69 4.98 0.76
N PRO A 45 -9.89 6.09 0.04
CA PRO A 45 -8.79 6.89 -0.48
C PRO A 45 -7.82 7.27 0.65
N PHE A 46 -6.53 7.00 0.43
CA PHE A 46 -5.51 7.16 1.46
C PHE A 46 -4.92 8.55 1.46
N ASP A 47 -4.45 9.00 2.61
CA ASP A 47 -3.66 10.23 2.71
C ASP A 47 -2.19 9.86 2.90
N ILE A 48 -1.31 10.41 2.06
CA ILE A 48 0.11 10.07 2.11
C ILE A 48 0.77 10.55 3.40
N ASP A 49 0.34 11.68 3.96
CA ASP A 49 0.90 12.22 5.20
C ASP A 49 0.46 11.35 6.38
N GLU A 50 -0.80 10.91 6.42
CA GLU A 50 -1.29 9.97 7.44
C GLU A 50 -0.53 8.62 7.37
N LEU A 51 -0.30 8.11 6.15
CA LEU A 51 0.39 6.83 5.93
C LEU A 51 1.87 6.91 6.35
N THR A 52 2.56 7.99 5.98
CA THR A 52 3.95 8.22 6.34
C THR A 52 4.11 8.47 7.84
N GLU A 53 3.19 9.19 8.48
CA GLU A 53 3.17 9.37 9.93
C GLU A 53 3.00 8.03 10.67
N LEU A 54 2.12 7.16 10.19
CA LEU A 54 1.90 5.83 10.78
C LEU A 54 3.15 4.95 10.70
N VAL A 55 3.85 4.99 9.57
CA VAL A 55 5.16 4.33 9.42
C VAL A 55 6.19 4.99 10.35
N GLY A 56 6.26 6.32 10.39
CA GLY A 56 7.19 7.09 11.23
C GLY A 56 7.05 6.78 12.72
N LYS A 57 5.81 6.80 13.25
CA LYS A 57 5.49 6.43 14.64
C LYS A 57 6.05 5.06 15.01
N ARG A 58 6.02 4.11 14.07
CA ARG A 58 6.57 2.77 14.26
C ARG A 58 8.09 2.79 14.44
N PHE A 59 8.80 3.59 13.65
CA PHE A 59 10.26 3.75 13.77
C PHE A 59 10.64 4.52 15.05
N SER A 60 9.90 5.56 15.41
CA SER A 60 10.09 6.28 16.68
C SER A 60 9.89 5.37 17.90
N ALA A 61 9.06 4.33 17.80
CA ALA A 61 8.90 3.28 18.81
C ALA A 61 10.00 2.20 18.79
N GLY A 62 11.11 2.43 18.08
CA GLY A 62 12.27 1.53 18.03
C GLY A 62 12.12 0.33 17.09
N LYS A 63 11.05 0.26 16.29
CA LYS A 63 10.95 -0.77 15.24
C LYS A 63 11.82 -0.37 14.05
N LYS A 64 12.32 -1.38 13.32
CA LYS A 64 13.33 -1.19 12.27
C LYS A 64 12.83 -1.43 10.86
N PHE A 65 11.58 -1.86 10.70
CA PHE A 65 11.03 -2.21 9.40
C PHE A 65 9.53 -1.96 9.36
N ALA A 66 9.00 -1.76 8.15
CA ALA A 66 7.57 -1.71 7.92
C ALA A 66 7.16 -2.47 6.65
N ILE A 67 5.93 -2.98 6.63
CA ILE A 67 5.30 -3.59 5.45
C ILE A 67 3.97 -2.87 5.27
N VAL A 68 3.75 -2.34 4.07
CA VAL A 68 2.50 -1.73 3.65
C VAL A 68 1.99 -2.55 2.47
N VAL A 69 0.78 -3.07 2.57
CA VAL A 69 0.13 -3.77 1.45
C VAL A 69 -0.83 -2.80 0.78
N VAL A 70 -0.75 -2.68 -0.54
CA VAL A 70 -1.51 -1.71 -1.33
C VAL A 70 -2.23 -2.46 -2.44
N ALA A 71 -3.56 -2.29 -2.54
CA ALA A 71 -4.29 -2.77 -3.71
C ALA A 71 -3.94 -1.93 -4.95
N GLU A 72 -3.78 -2.54 -6.12
CA GLU A 72 -3.50 -1.85 -7.40
C GLU A 72 -4.51 -0.71 -7.70
N GLY A 73 -5.75 -0.86 -7.23
CA GLY A 73 -6.82 0.13 -7.43
C GLY A 73 -6.86 1.24 -6.38
N ALA A 74 -5.95 1.25 -5.40
CA ALA A 74 -5.93 2.28 -4.38
C ALA A 74 -5.58 3.65 -4.97
N LYS A 75 -6.31 4.68 -4.53
CA LYS A 75 -6.09 6.05 -4.97
C LYS A 75 -5.87 6.97 -3.76
N PRO A 76 -5.01 7.98 -3.87
CA PRO A 76 -4.88 8.96 -2.81
C PRO A 76 -6.15 9.79 -2.70
N ARG A 77 -6.39 10.31 -1.50
CA ARG A 77 -7.36 11.37 -1.24
C ARG A 77 -6.99 12.58 -2.10
N GLU A 78 -7.99 13.25 -2.65
CA GLU A 78 -7.79 14.43 -3.48
C GLU A 78 -6.89 15.47 -2.77
N GLY A 79 -5.87 15.97 -3.47
CA GLY A 79 -4.92 16.94 -2.95
C GLY A 79 -3.83 16.39 -2.03
N SER A 80 -3.94 15.14 -1.53
CA SER A 80 -2.93 14.58 -0.62
C SER A 80 -1.63 14.18 -1.33
N MET A 81 -1.70 13.75 -2.59
CA MET A 81 -0.53 13.31 -3.35
C MET A 81 -0.76 13.59 -4.83
N GLN A 82 0.30 13.99 -5.55
CA GLN A 82 0.27 14.01 -7.01
C GLN A 82 0.18 12.56 -7.52
N PHE A 83 -0.89 12.26 -8.25
CA PHE A 83 -1.17 10.92 -8.74
C PHE A 83 -1.61 10.99 -10.20
N GLU A 84 -0.82 10.39 -11.08
CA GLU A 84 -1.15 10.30 -12.49
C GLU A 84 -2.23 9.24 -12.71
N GLN A 85 -3.29 9.61 -13.41
CA GLN A 85 -4.32 8.64 -13.80
C GLN A 85 -3.79 7.73 -14.91
N GLY A 86 -4.16 6.46 -14.83
CA GLY A 86 -3.76 5.46 -15.79
C GLY A 86 -4.27 5.72 -17.20
N VAL A 87 -3.51 5.30 -18.21
CA VAL A 87 -3.98 5.34 -19.60
C VAL A 87 -5.10 4.32 -19.79
N LYS A 88 -6.17 4.70 -20.49
CA LYS A 88 -7.22 3.75 -20.87
C LYS A 88 -6.73 2.86 -22.00
N ASP A 89 -6.96 1.56 -21.88
CA ASP A 89 -6.71 0.63 -22.96
C ASP A 89 -7.77 0.74 -24.08
N ILE A 90 -7.59 -0.04 -25.15
CA ILE A 90 -8.50 -0.08 -26.30
C ILE A 90 -9.91 -0.56 -25.95
N TYR A 91 -10.10 -1.16 -24.78
CA TYR A 91 -11.38 -1.63 -24.25
C TYR A 91 -12.00 -0.64 -23.25
N GLY A 92 -11.33 0.48 -22.98
CA GLY A 92 -11.79 1.53 -22.06
C GLY A 92 -11.41 1.30 -20.59
N HIS A 93 -10.64 0.27 -20.27
CA HIS A 93 -10.19 0.00 -18.90
C HIS A 93 -8.97 0.85 -18.53
N GLU A 94 -8.99 1.43 -17.32
CA GLU A 94 -7.83 2.13 -16.75
C GLU A 94 -6.67 1.13 -16.54
N ARG A 95 -5.49 1.45 -17.06
CA ARG A 95 -4.27 0.69 -16.75
C ARG A 95 -3.58 1.31 -15.56
N PHE A 96 -3.44 0.55 -14.47
CA PHE A 96 -2.62 0.97 -13.35
C PHE A 96 -1.15 0.82 -13.73
N ALA A 97 -0.39 1.89 -13.55
CA ALA A 97 1.06 1.83 -13.62
C ALA A 97 1.54 1.47 -12.20
N GLY A 98 2.10 0.27 -12.06
CA GLY A 98 2.86 -0.10 -10.86
C GLY A 98 4.22 0.58 -10.82
#